data_AF-A0A924Y823-F1
#
_entry.id   AF-A0A924Y823-F1
#
_cell.length_a   1.000
_cell.length_b   1.000
_cell.length_c   1.000
_cell.angle_alpha   90.00
_cell.angle_beta   90.00
_cell.angle_gamma   90.00
#
_symmetry.space_group_name_H-M   'P 1'
#
loop_
_entity.id
_entity.type
_entity.pdbx_description
1 polymer ?
#
loop_
_entity_poly.entity_id
_entity_poly.type
_entity_poly.pdbx_seq_one_letter_code
_entity_poly.pdbx_strand_id
1 'polypeptide(L)'
;MAVRYEGIDCALCKAVINRHESSFATSDVFFSEEHALFSYSDALMHWDCYGGWEHCAEFAHAYMNIWIEAERDNPYWGRALLSTEMLVKVNPSSDVSQISVLLAETGSDIRGLLGEWEDWLEIGWRTAGQHPVEQRAVDAVIPHLRVAVPTGQSVIEAVDWEAKWDLVERHRERAKVSEDARLHKPTAHNKVCRAWLREGVNCPVCGTNDPLYIDRSPEEKSSFMCRSCDSVFGPVEVSVKRLYG
;
A
#
# COMPACT_ATOMS: atom_id res chain seq x y z
N MET A 1 -5.63 1.59 -5.79
CA MET A 1 -6.88 1.99 -6.48
C MET A 1 -7.07 3.47 -6.21
N ALA A 2 -6.94 4.33 -7.23
CA ALA A 2 -7.18 5.76 -7.07
C ALA A 2 -8.63 6.00 -6.62
N VAL A 3 -8.82 6.83 -5.61
CA VAL A 3 -10.17 7.17 -5.14
C VAL A 3 -10.81 8.09 -6.17
N ARG A 4 -11.92 7.65 -6.78
CA ARG A 4 -12.66 8.43 -7.78
C ARG A 4 -13.76 9.24 -7.08
N TYR A 5 -13.66 10.56 -7.17
CA TYR A 5 -14.73 11.49 -6.81
C TYR A 5 -15.35 12.07 -8.08
N GLU A 6 -16.61 12.50 -8.03
CA GLU A 6 -17.24 13.19 -9.15
C GLU A 6 -16.54 14.54 -9.40
N GLY A 7 -16.39 14.91 -10.68
CA GLY A 7 -15.79 16.20 -11.06
C GLY A 7 -14.26 16.23 -11.08
N ILE A 8 -13.57 15.07 -11.04
CA ILE A 8 -12.12 15.02 -11.24
C ILE A 8 -11.80 15.29 -12.71
N ASP A 9 -10.89 16.23 -12.98
CA ASP A 9 -10.42 16.53 -14.33
C ASP A 9 -9.28 15.59 -14.76
N CYS A 10 -9.27 15.24 -16.04
CA CYS A 10 -8.16 14.55 -16.67
C CYS A 10 -6.90 15.40 -16.61
N ALA A 11 -5.81 14.84 -16.09
CA ALA A 11 -4.55 15.55 -15.95
C ALA A 11 -3.98 16.06 -17.29
N LEU A 12 -4.30 15.40 -18.41
CA LEU A 12 -3.82 15.74 -19.74
C LEU A 12 -4.73 16.76 -20.45
N CYS A 13 -5.99 16.41 -20.71
CA CYS A 13 -6.90 17.27 -21.50
C CYS A 13 -7.71 18.27 -20.67
N LYS A 14 -7.65 18.20 -19.34
CA LYS A 14 -8.38 19.05 -18.38
C LYS A 14 -9.91 18.95 -18.45
N ALA A 15 -10.46 17.99 -19.21
CA ALA A 15 -11.89 17.70 -19.20
C ALA A 15 -12.25 16.77 -18.04
N VAL A 16 -13.47 16.94 -17.50
CA VAL A 16 -14.01 16.11 -16.41
C VAL A 16 -14.07 14.65 -16.84
N ILE A 17 -13.55 13.76 -15.99
CA ILE A 17 -13.62 12.30 -16.19
C ILE A 17 -14.98 11.79 -15.74
N ASN A 18 -15.69 11.15 -16.67
CA ASN A 18 -16.92 10.44 -16.37
C ASN A 18 -16.61 9.14 -15.61
N ARG A 19 -17.26 8.92 -14.46
CA ARG A 19 -17.09 7.70 -13.65
C ARG A 19 -17.43 6.40 -14.38
N HIS A 20 -18.21 6.49 -15.45
CA HIS A 20 -18.62 5.35 -16.28
C HIS A 20 -17.67 5.08 -17.45
N GLU A 21 -16.72 5.97 -17.71
CA GLU A 21 -15.70 5.78 -18.74
C GLU A 21 -14.47 5.08 -18.17
N SER A 22 -13.71 4.44 -19.04
CA SER A 22 -12.43 3.85 -18.65
C SER A 22 -11.42 4.98 -18.40
N SER A 23 -10.72 4.90 -17.28
CA SER A 23 -9.69 5.86 -16.90
C SER A 23 -8.42 5.14 -16.45
N PHE A 24 -7.28 5.78 -16.68
CA PHE A 24 -5.97 5.35 -16.21
C PHE A 24 -5.56 6.17 -14.98
N ALA A 25 -4.93 5.51 -14.01
CA ALA A 25 -4.24 6.16 -12.90
C ALA A 25 -3.15 5.24 -12.39
N THR A 26 -2.03 5.84 -12.03
CA THR A 26 -0.98 5.18 -11.24
C THR A 26 -1.23 5.41 -9.75
N SER A 27 -0.47 4.72 -8.90
CA SER A 27 -0.34 5.10 -7.49
C SER A 27 1.08 5.61 -7.23
N ASP A 28 1.23 6.37 -6.16
CA ASP A 28 2.50 6.90 -5.69
C ASP A 28 3.14 7.94 -6.62
N VAL A 29 4.23 8.53 -6.12
CA VAL A 29 5.02 9.56 -6.78
C VAL A 29 6.36 8.95 -7.18
N PHE A 30 6.59 8.72 -8.47
CA PHE A 30 7.82 8.09 -9.00
C PHE A 30 8.85 9.09 -9.46
N PHE A 31 8.37 10.23 -9.91
CA PHE A 31 9.20 11.27 -10.45
C PHE A 31 9.64 12.19 -9.31
N SER A 32 10.84 12.78 -9.42
CA SER A 32 11.22 13.87 -8.52
C SER A 32 10.42 15.13 -8.85
N GLU A 33 10.30 16.06 -7.91
CA GLU A 33 9.55 17.31 -8.10
C GLU A 33 10.05 18.15 -9.29
N GLU A 34 11.33 18.02 -9.63
CA GLU A 34 11.96 18.72 -10.75
C GLU A 34 11.67 18.09 -12.11
N HIS A 35 11.16 16.85 -12.14
CA HIS A 35 10.89 16.15 -13.39
C HIS A 35 9.63 16.68 -14.07
N ALA A 36 9.66 16.87 -15.39
CA ALA A 36 8.52 17.41 -16.15
C ALA A 36 7.23 16.58 -15.99
N LEU A 37 7.38 15.27 -15.74
CA LEU A 37 6.26 14.34 -15.59
C LEU A 37 5.73 14.22 -14.15
N PHE A 38 6.34 14.92 -13.18
CA PHE A 38 5.99 14.82 -11.75
C PHE A 38 4.49 14.98 -11.49
N SER A 39 3.91 16.05 -12.03
CA SER A 39 2.51 16.43 -11.82
C SER A 39 1.47 15.43 -12.36
N TYR A 40 1.92 14.41 -13.10
CA TYR A 40 1.07 13.36 -13.63
C TYR A 40 1.10 12.08 -12.78
N SER A 41 2.00 11.99 -11.79
CA SER A 41 2.03 10.86 -10.83
C SER A 41 0.78 10.90 -9.95
N ASP A 42 0.14 9.75 -9.71
CA ASP A 42 -1.12 9.63 -8.96
C ASP A 42 -2.28 10.47 -9.55
N ALA A 43 -2.15 10.93 -10.80
CA ALA A 43 -3.16 11.74 -11.47
C ALA A 43 -4.08 10.88 -12.34
N LEU A 44 -5.37 11.19 -12.33
CA LEU A 44 -6.38 10.50 -13.13
C LEU A 44 -6.37 11.01 -14.58
N MET A 45 -6.44 10.10 -15.54
CA MET A 45 -6.44 10.42 -16.98
C MET A 45 -7.50 9.62 -17.71
N HIS A 46 -8.08 10.18 -18.78
CA HIS A 46 -8.79 9.35 -19.76
C HIS A 46 -7.80 8.38 -20.41
N TRP A 47 -8.23 7.15 -20.63
CA TRP A 47 -7.41 6.16 -21.31
C TRP A 47 -7.00 6.60 -22.72
N ASP A 48 -7.90 7.23 -23.47
CA ASP A 48 -7.60 7.78 -24.80
C ASP A 48 -6.53 8.87 -24.75
N CYS A 49 -6.61 9.77 -23.76
CA CYS A 49 -5.60 10.80 -23.58
C CYS A 49 -4.24 10.21 -23.22
N TYR A 50 -4.22 9.24 -22.29
CA TYR A 50 -2.99 8.59 -21.86
C TYR A 50 -2.35 7.78 -23.01
N GLY A 51 -3.14 6.95 -23.71
CA GLY A 51 -2.64 6.13 -24.81
C GLY A 51 -2.19 6.91 -26.04
N GLY A 52 -2.67 8.14 -26.22
CA GLY A 52 -2.20 9.06 -27.27
C GLY A 52 -1.07 10.01 -26.84
N TRP A 53 -0.63 9.94 -25.58
CA TRP A 53 0.34 10.86 -25.03
C TRP A 53 1.77 10.49 -25.45
N GLU A 54 2.54 11.46 -25.94
CA GLU A 54 3.92 11.24 -26.40
C GLU A 54 4.86 10.71 -25.30
N HIS A 55 4.57 11.00 -24.03
CA HIS A 55 5.34 10.52 -22.87
C HIS A 55 4.80 9.21 -22.26
N CYS A 56 3.80 8.57 -22.87
CA CYS A 56 3.16 7.35 -22.32
C CYS A 56 4.19 6.27 -21.95
N ALA A 57 5.12 5.96 -22.86
CA ALA A 57 6.13 4.93 -22.64
C ALA A 57 7.12 5.31 -21.51
N GLU A 58 7.65 6.53 -21.53
CA GLU A 58 8.55 7.04 -20.48
C GLU A 58 7.89 6.97 -19.10
N PHE A 59 6.64 7.42 -19.03
CA PHE A 59 5.84 7.40 -17.82
C PHE A 59 5.56 5.97 -17.32
N ALA A 60 5.17 5.07 -18.21
CA ALA A 60 4.92 3.66 -17.91
C ALA A 60 6.16 2.93 -17.39
N HIS A 61 7.31 3.14 -18.03
CA HIS A 61 8.59 2.56 -17.60
C HIS A 61 9.02 3.09 -16.22
N ALA A 62 8.89 4.39 -15.98
CA ALA A 62 9.19 4.96 -14.67
C ALA A 62 8.29 4.36 -13.57
N TYR A 63 6.99 4.20 -13.87
CA TYR A 63 6.06 3.54 -12.96
C TYR A 63 6.42 2.07 -12.71
N MET A 64 6.75 1.32 -13.76
CA MET A 64 7.20 -0.07 -13.65
C MET A 64 8.45 -0.21 -12.76
N ASN A 65 9.40 0.72 -12.89
CA ASN A 65 10.62 0.71 -12.09
C ASN A 65 10.34 0.85 -10.59
N ILE A 66 9.34 1.65 -10.17
CA ILE A 66 8.95 1.66 -8.75
C ILE A 66 8.53 0.27 -8.30
N TRP A 67 7.70 -0.41 -9.09
CA TRP A 67 7.20 -1.73 -8.70
C TRP A 67 8.29 -2.79 -8.68
N ILE A 68 9.28 -2.69 -9.57
CA ILE A 68 10.48 -3.53 -9.53
C ILE A 68 11.24 -3.32 -8.22
N GLU A 69 11.42 -2.07 -7.79
CA GLU A 69 12.12 -1.75 -6.54
C GLU A 69 11.28 -2.13 -5.31
N ALA A 70 10.00 -1.78 -5.29
CA ALA A 70 9.08 -2.08 -4.19
C ALA A 70 8.86 -3.58 -3.98
N GLU A 71 8.97 -4.39 -5.04
CA GLU A 71 8.88 -5.85 -4.94
C GLU A 71 10.02 -6.45 -4.11
N ARG A 72 11.21 -5.83 -4.10
CA ARG A 72 12.37 -6.31 -3.33
C ARG A 72 12.10 -6.35 -1.83
N ASP A 73 11.30 -5.41 -1.35
CA ASP A 73 10.89 -5.30 0.05
C ASP A 73 9.47 -5.83 0.31
N ASN A 74 8.81 -6.41 -0.69
CA ASN A 74 7.47 -6.98 -0.52
C ASN A 74 7.55 -8.44 -0.04
N PRO A 75 7.11 -8.76 1.20
CA PRO A 75 7.21 -10.11 1.74
C PRO A 75 6.16 -11.07 1.19
N TYR A 76 5.13 -10.59 0.48
CA TYR A 76 3.96 -11.39 0.08
C TYR A 76 3.92 -11.71 -1.41
N TRP A 77 4.54 -10.89 -2.24
CA TRP A 77 4.57 -11.08 -3.69
C TRP A 77 5.98 -11.49 -4.12
N GLY A 78 6.06 -12.61 -4.85
CA GLY A 78 7.27 -13.11 -5.47
C GLY A 78 7.38 -12.69 -6.93
N ARG A 79 8.54 -12.15 -7.35
CA ARG A 79 8.85 -11.93 -8.76
C ARG A 79 9.16 -13.24 -9.47
N ALA A 80 8.30 -13.63 -10.41
CA ALA A 80 8.44 -14.84 -11.22
C ALA A 80 9.19 -14.56 -12.54
N LEU A 81 8.94 -13.40 -13.15
CA LEU A 81 9.57 -13.01 -14.42
C LEU A 81 9.79 -11.50 -14.46
N LEU A 82 10.93 -11.09 -15.00
CA LEU A 82 11.21 -9.70 -15.32
C LEU A 82 11.85 -9.62 -16.69
N SER A 83 11.25 -8.84 -17.59
CA SER A 83 11.78 -8.51 -18.90
C SER A 83 11.70 -7.00 -19.13
N THR A 84 12.14 -6.54 -20.30
CA THR A 84 11.98 -5.14 -20.73
C THR A 84 10.51 -4.76 -20.99
N GLU A 85 9.63 -5.75 -21.17
CA GLU A 85 8.24 -5.55 -21.56
C GLU A 85 7.26 -5.75 -20.39
N MET A 86 7.66 -6.51 -19.37
CA MET A 86 6.76 -6.85 -18.26
C MET A 86 7.46 -7.30 -16.98
N LEU A 87 6.73 -7.19 -15.88
CA LEU A 87 7.06 -7.77 -14.58
C LEU A 87 5.90 -8.70 -14.17
N VAL A 88 6.20 -9.98 -13.99
CA VAL A 88 5.24 -10.96 -13.46
C VAL A 88 5.53 -11.21 -11.99
N LYS A 89 4.50 -11.05 -11.16
CA LYS A 89 4.54 -11.32 -9.73
C LYS A 89 3.44 -12.31 -9.37
N VAL A 90 3.66 -13.11 -8.33
CA VAL A 90 2.70 -14.07 -7.81
C VAL A 90 2.61 -14.01 -6.30
N ASN A 91 1.39 -14.19 -5.78
CA ASN A 91 1.14 -14.44 -4.38
C ASN A 91 0.36 -15.77 -4.27
N PRO A 92 1.04 -16.88 -3.95
CA PRO A 92 0.43 -18.21 -3.91
C PRO A 92 -0.26 -18.52 -2.58
N SER A 93 -0.33 -17.55 -1.63
CA SER A 93 -1.07 -17.75 -0.39
C SER A 93 -2.52 -18.14 -0.70
N SER A 94 -3.07 -19.11 0.02
CA SER A 94 -4.45 -19.58 -0.18
C SER A 94 -5.49 -18.47 -0.06
N ASP A 95 -5.19 -17.42 0.72
CA ASP A 95 -6.10 -16.29 0.94
C ASP A 95 -6.09 -15.28 -0.22
N VAL A 96 -5.04 -15.30 -1.05
CA VAL A 96 -4.87 -14.36 -2.16
C VAL A 96 -4.93 -15.10 -3.50
N SER A 97 -4.02 -16.05 -3.72
CA SER A 97 -3.94 -16.89 -4.93
C SER A 97 -4.01 -16.07 -6.23
N GLN A 98 -3.12 -15.07 -6.36
CA GLN A 98 -3.14 -14.12 -7.48
C GLN A 98 -1.82 -14.06 -8.24
N ILE A 99 -1.94 -13.77 -9.53
CA ILE A 99 -0.85 -13.32 -10.41
C ILE A 99 -1.11 -11.86 -10.79
N SER A 100 -0.01 -11.12 -10.96
CA SER A 100 0.04 -9.74 -11.43
C SER A 100 1.02 -9.67 -12.60
N VAL A 101 0.59 -9.13 -13.74
CA VAL A 101 1.41 -8.84 -14.92
C VAL A 101 1.40 -7.33 -15.12
N LEU A 102 2.51 -6.69 -14.77
CA LEU A 102 2.72 -5.27 -14.96
C LEU A 102 3.36 -5.02 -16.34
N LEU A 103 2.68 -4.29 -17.21
CA LEU A 103 3.09 -4.04 -18.59
C LEU A 103 3.94 -2.77 -18.70
N ALA A 104 5.10 -2.86 -19.35
CA ALA A 104 6.01 -1.74 -19.52
C ALA A 104 5.49 -0.68 -20.51
N GLU A 105 4.66 -1.08 -21.49
CA GLU A 105 4.12 -0.18 -22.52
C GLU A 105 3.11 0.81 -21.95
N THR A 106 2.30 0.37 -20.99
CA THR A 106 1.13 1.11 -20.48
C THR A 106 1.15 1.36 -18.98
N GLY A 107 2.09 0.74 -18.24
CA GLY A 107 2.13 0.81 -16.79
C GLY A 107 0.97 0.07 -16.12
N SER A 108 0.14 -0.66 -16.87
CA SER A 108 -1.01 -1.38 -16.33
C SER A 108 -0.60 -2.60 -15.52
N ASP A 109 -1.14 -2.72 -14.31
CA ASP A 109 -1.03 -3.91 -13.45
C ASP A 109 -2.26 -4.81 -13.64
N ILE A 110 -2.10 -5.84 -14.46
CA ILE A 110 -3.14 -6.78 -14.84
C ILE A 110 -3.17 -7.95 -13.85
N ARG A 111 -4.27 -8.11 -13.11
CA ARG A 111 -4.37 -9.03 -11.96
C ARG A 111 -5.55 -9.98 -12.00
N GLY A 112 -5.35 -11.16 -11.43
CA GLY A 112 -6.42 -12.10 -11.14
C GLY A 112 -5.89 -13.44 -10.65
N LEU A 113 -6.65 -14.50 -10.84
CA LEU A 113 -6.45 -15.76 -10.13
C LEU A 113 -5.33 -16.62 -10.69
N LEU A 114 -4.48 -17.11 -9.80
CA LEU A 114 -3.39 -18.04 -10.12
C LEU A 114 -3.90 -19.35 -10.72
N GLY A 115 -5.06 -19.85 -10.27
CA GLY A 115 -5.67 -21.08 -10.79
C GLY A 115 -6.30 -20.96 -12.17
N GLU A 116 -6.39 -19.75 -12.73
CA GLU A 116 -6.94 -19.47 -14.08
C GLU A 116 -5.83 -19.08 -15.07
N TRP A 117 -4.56 -19.21 -14.68
CA TRP A 117 -3.43 -18.72 -15.44
C TRP A 117 -3.33 -19.31 -16.85
N GLU A 118 -3.45 -20.63 -16.95
CA GLU A 118 -3.40 -21.35 -18.22
C GLU A 118 -4.53 -20.91 -19.14
N ASP A 119 -5.76 -20.86 -18.61
CA ASP A 119 -6.94 -20.41 -19.36
C ASP A 119 -6.74 -18.99 -19.89
N TRP A 120 -6.19 -18.09 -19.07
CA TRP A 120 -5.88 -16.73 -19.49
C TRP A 120 -4.83 -16.67 -20.60
N LEU A 121 -3.79 -17.50 -20.51
CA LEU A 121 -2.79 -17.57 -21.56
C LEU A 121 -3.41 -18.06 -22.86
N GLU A 122 -4.43 -18.92 -22.84
CA GLU A 122 -5.10 -19.44 -24.03
C GLU A 122 -6.08 -18.44 -24.64
N ILE A 123 -7.02 -17.93 -23.85
CA ILE A 123 -8.14 -17.09 -24.33
C ILE A 123 -7.77 -15.60 -24.45
N GLY A 124 -6.65 -15.22 -23.83
CA GLY A 124 -6.19 -13.84 -23.68
C GLY A 124 -6.91 -13.09 -22.56
N TRP A 125 -6.30 -12.01 -22.09
CA TRP A 125 -6.94 -11.16 -21.09
C TRP A 125 -8.04 -10.33 -21.73
N ARG A 126 -9.28 -10.52 -21.29
CA ARG A 126 -10.41 -9.69 -21.72
C ARG A 126 -11.31 -9.40 -20.53
N THR A 127 -11.05 -8.30 -19.85
CA THR A 127 -11.99 -7.76 -18.87
C THR A 127 -12.98 -6.82 -19.56
N ALA A 128 -14.24 -6.85 -19.11
CA ALA A 128 -15.21 -5.86 -19.57
C ALA A 128 -14.70 -4.45 -19.21
N GLY A 129 -14.59 -3.57 -20.22
CA GLY A 129 -14.10 -2.20 -20.05
C GLY A 129 -12.59 -2.01 -20.23
N GLN A 130 -11.85 -3.04 -20.65
CA GLN A 130 -10.44 -2.90 -20.99
C GLN A 130 -10.26 -1.98 -22.21
N HIS A 131 -9.28 -1.08 -22.13
CA HIS A 131 -9.03 -0.14 -23.22
C HIS A 131 -8.25 -0.82 -24.37
N PRO A 132 -8.49 -0.50 -25.66
CA PRO A 132 -7.79 -1.14 -26.77
C PRO A 132 -6.26 -1.03 -26.73
N VAL A 133 -5.71 0.04 -26.15
CA VAL A 133 -4.25 0.20 -25.98
C VAL A 133 -3.71 -0.85 -25.01
N GLU A 134 -4.38 -1.02 -23.86
CA GLU A 134 -4.01 -2.02 -22.85
C GLU A 134 -4.15 -3.44 -23.39
N GLN A 135 -5.21 -3.71 -24.16
CA GLN A 135 -5.42 -5.00 -24.82
C GLN A 135 -4.27 -5.35 -25.78
N ARG A 136 -3.81 -4.39 -26.61
CA ARG A 136 -2.66 -4.61 -27.50
C ARG A 136 -1.37 -4.92 -26.72
N ALA A 137 -1.13 -4.20 -25.63
CA ALA A 137 0.04 -4.44 -24.78
C ALA A 137 0.00 -5.84 -24.13
N VAL A 138 -1.18 -6.31 -23.72
CA VAL A 138 -1.35 -7.70 -23.26
C VAL A 138 -1.08 -8.69 -24.40
N ASP A 139 -1.73 -8.51 -25.55
CA ASP A 139 -1.59 -9.41 -26.70
C ASP A 139 -0.12 -9.54 -27.14
N ALA A 140 0.67 -8.47 -27.00
CA ALA A 140 2.09 -8.44 -27.31
C ALA A 140 2.93 -9.33 -26.37
N VAL A 141 2.59 -9.41 -25.08
CA VAL A 141 3.39 -10.17 -24.10
C VAL A 141 2.94 -11.64 -23.93
N ILE A 142 1.71 -11.99 -24.34
CA ILE A 142 1.18 -13.36 -24.23
C ILE A 142 2.13 -14.42 -24.83
N PRO A 143 2.69 -14.26 -26.05
CA PRO A 143 3.61 -15.24 -26.60
C PRO A 143 4.84 -15.49 -25.72
N HIS A 144 5.37 -14.43 -25.08
CA HIS A 144 6.53 -14.53 -24.19
C HIS A 144 6.15 -15.24 -22.87
N LEU A 145 4.97 -14.93 -22.31
CA LEU A 145 4.46 -15.59 -21.11
C LEU A 145 4.26 -17.09 -21.32
N ARG A 146 3.69 -17.50 -22.46
CA ARG A 146 3.48 -18.91 -22.82
C ARG A 146 4.79 -19.71 -22.91
N VAL A 147 5.91 -19.06 -23.20
CA VAL A 147 7.23 -19.72 -23.26
C VAL A 147 7.91 -19.71 -21.90
N ALA A 148 7.91 -18.56 -21.23
CA ALA A 148 8.68 -18.37 -20.00
C ALA A 148 8.01 -19.01 -18.77
N VAL A 149 6.69 -18.89 -18.66
CA VAL A 149 5.90 -19.33 -17.50
C VAL A 149 4.54 -19.89 -17.95
N PRO A 150 4.53 -21.07 -18.61
CA PRO A 150 3.31 -21.61 -19.26
C PRO A 150 2.18 -22.04 -18.31
N THR A 151 2.45 -22.21 -17.01
CA THR A 151 1.50 -22.78 -16.04
C THR A 151 1.53 -22.00 -14.73
N GLY A 152 0.45 -22.03 -13.95
CA GLY A 152 0.44 -21.37 -12.64
C GLY A 152 1.55 -21.92 -11.74
N GLN A 153 1.82 -23.22 -11.86
CA GLN A 153 2.92 -23.87 -11.16
C GLN A 153 4.30 -23.35 -11.59
N SER A 154 4.55 -23.14 -12.88
CA SER A 154 5.85 -22.61 -13.34
C SER A 154 6.07 -21.16 -12.93
N VAL A 155 4.99 -20.37 -12.80
CA VAL A 155 5.06 -19.03 -12.20
C VAL A 155 5.54 -19.11 -10.74
N ILE A 156 5.02 -20.05 -9.95
CA ILE A 156 5.44 -20.25 -8.55
C ILE A 156 6.91 -20.71 -8.50
N GLU A 157 7.27 -21.71 -9.30
CA GLU A 157 8.63 -22.29 -9.30
C GLU A 157 9.71 -21.30 -9.77
N ALA A 158 9.34 -20.29 -10.55
CA ALA A 158 10.27 -19.26 -11.00
C ALA A 158 10.67 -18.24 -9.92
N VAL A 159 9.97 -18.20 -8.78
CA VAL A 159 10.27 -17.29 -7.67
C VAL A 159 11.40 -17.86 -6.80
N ASP A 160 12.34 -17.00 -6.41
CA ASP A 160 13.32 -17.28 -5.35
C ASP A 160 12.64 -17.24 -3.97
N TRP A 161 12.02 -18.35 -3.59
CA TRP A 161 11.30 -18.46 -2.32
C TRP A 161 12.21 -18.44 -1.09
N GLU A 162 13.47 -18.88 -1.22
CA GLU A 162 14.44 -18.83 -0.13
C GLU A 162 14.71 -17.38 0.29
N ALA A 163 15.06 -16.52 -0.69
CA ALA A 163 15.24 -15.10 -0.43
C ALA A 163 13.95 -14.42 0.10
N LYS A 164 12.77 -14.89 -0.34
CA LYS A 164 11.49 -14.36 0.15
C LYS A 164 11.16 -14.78 1.57
N TRP A 165 11.45 -16.01 1.98
CA TRP A 165 11.25 -16.42 3.38
C TRP A 165 12.13 -15.62 4.33
N ASP A 166 13.39 -15.37 3.96
CA ASP A 166 14.28 -14.49 4.73
C ASP A 166 13.72 -13.06 4.85
N LEU A 167 13.11 -12.54 3.78
CA LEU A 167 12.43 -11.24 3.81
C LEU A 167 11.21 -11.26 4.74
N VAL A 168 10.37 -12.29 4.67
CA VAL A 168 9.20 -12.45 5.55
C VAL A 168 9.61 -12.47 7.02
N GLU A 169 10.64 -13.24 7.38
CA GLU A 169 11.14 -13.31 8.75
C GLU A 169 11.66 -11.96 9.23
N ARG A 170 12.47 -11.26 8.43
CA ARG A 170 12.92 -9.89 8.76
C ARG A 170 11.76 -8.92 8.93
N HIS A 171 10.69 -9.04 8.13
CA HIS A 171 9.48 -8.23 8.30
C HIS A 171 8.75 -8.57 9.59
N ARG A 172 8.61 -9.85 9.95
CA ARG A 172 7.99 -10.29 11.21
C ARG A 172 8.76 -9.75 12.41
N GLU A 173 10.09 -9.84 12.39
CA GLU A 173 10.94 -9.30 13.45
C GLU A 173 10.80 -7.79 13.59
N ARG A 174 10.87 -7.04 12.47
CA ARG A 174 10.66 -5.58 12.48
C ARG A 174 9.27 -5.18 12.98
N ALA A 175 8.24 -5.90 12.56
CA ALA A 175 6.87 -5.66 13.01
C ALA A 175 6.73 -5.90 14.52
N LYS A 176 7.34 -6.97 15.06
CA LYS A 176 7.38 -7.24 16.49
C LYS A 176 8.07 -6.13 17.27
N VAL A 177 9.26 -5.70 16.82
CA VAL A 177 10.00 -4.59 17.46
C VAL A 177 9.19 -3.28 17.41
N SER A 178 8.55 -2.99 16.28
CA SER A 178 7.70 -1.81 16.11
C SER A 178 6.49 -1.85 17.05
N GLU A 179 5.85 -3.01 17.17
CA GLU A 179 4.71 -3.21 18.06
C GLU A 179 5.12 -3.11 19.54
N ASP A 180 6.22 -3.74 19.93
CA ASP A 180 6.77 -3.64 21.29
C ASP A 180 7.09 -2.16 21.63
N ALA A 181 7.70 -1.43 20.69
CA ALA A 181 7.98 0.00 20.86
C ALA A 181 6.70 0.85 20.93
N ARG A 182 5.68 0.52 20.13
CA ARG A 182 4.36 1.17 20.13
C ARG A 182 3.67 0.99 21.48
N LEU A 183 3.70 -0.22 22.03
CA LEU A 183 3.07 -0.58 23.30
C LEU A 183 3.87 -0.13 24.52
N HIS A 184 5.18 0.10 24.40
CA HIS A 184 6.04 0.49 25.51
C HIS A 184 5.55 1.77 26.23
N LYS A 185 5.24 2.82 25.45
CA LYS A 185 4.81 4.12 26.02
C LYS A 185 3.44 4.03 26.71
N PRO A 186 2.37 3.49 26.09
CA PRO A 186 1.10 3.24 26.77
C PRO A 186 1.26 2.38 28.01
N THR A 187 2.02 1.28 27.93
CA THR A 187 2.22 0.36 29.07
C THR A 187 2.85 1.07 30.26
N ALA A 188 3.91 1.84 30.04
CA ALA A 188 4.55 2.62 31.10
C ALA A 188 3.61 3.68 31.69
N HIS A 189 2.90 4.43 30.84
CA HIS A 189 1.92 5.43 31.26
C HIS A 189 0.78 4.81 32.11
N ASN A 190 0.22 3.70 31.64
CA ASN A 190 -0.89 3.00 32.29
C ASN A 190 -0.49 2.42 33.64
N LYS A 191 0.76 1.97 33.76
CA LYS A 191 1.34 1.55 35.05
C LYS A 191 1.35 2.69 36.07
N VAL A 192 1.67 3.92 35.66
CA VAL A 192 1.64 5.11 36.53
C VAL A 192 0.19 5.48 36.88
N CYS A 193 -0.74 5.47 35.92
CA CYS A 193 -2.16 5.70 36.21
C CYS A 193 -2.71 4.71 37.25
N ARG A 194 -2.39 3.41 37.11
CA ARG A 194 -2.81 2.40 38.11
C ARG A 194 -2.17 2.61 39.47
N ALA A 195 -0.97 3.19 39.54
CA ALA A 195 -0.36 3.58 40.82
C ALA A 195 -1.13 4.75 41.46
N TRP A 196 -1.39 5.82 40.71
CA TRP A 196 -2.19 6.97 41.17
C TRP A 196 -3.59 6.58 41.63
N LEU A 197 -4.25 5.65 40.92
CA LEU A 197 -5.56 5.14 41.32
C LEU A 197 -5.54 4.47 42.71
N ARG A 198 -4.45 3.77 43.05
CA ARG A 198 -4.29 3.11 44.37
C ARG A 198 -3.93 4.10 45.47
N GLU A 199 -3.18 5.14 45.15
CA GLU A 199 -2.74 6.18 46.11
C GLU A 199 -3.84 7.21 46.40
N GLY A 200 -4.85 7.27 45.53
CA GLY A 200 -5.83 8.34 45.52
C GLY A 200 -5.33 9.50 44.66
N VAL A 201 -6.18 10.00 43.77
CA VAL A 201 -5.81 11.03 42.81
C VAL A 201 -6.76 12.21 42.89
N ASN A 202 -6.20 13.40 43.04
CA ASN A 202 -6.95 14.65 43.02
C ASN A 202 -6.92 15.24 41.62
N CYS A 203 -8.04 15.86 41.20
CA CYS A 203 -8.09 16.61 39.97
C CYS A 203 -7.09 17.78 40.04
N PRO A 204 -6.15 17.91 39.09
CA PRO A 204 -5.17 19.00 39.11
C PRO A 204 -5.77 20.38 38.83
N VAL A 205 -7.03 20.44 38.36
CA VAL A 205 -7.73 21.69 38.02
C VAL A 205 -8.55 22.22 39.19
N CYS A 206 -9.40 21.38 39.81
CA CYS A 206 -10.31 21.80 40.88
C CYS A 206 -10.02 21.20 42.26
N GLY A 207 -9.05 20.28 42.36
CA GLY A 207 -8.63 19.69 43.64
C GLY A 207 -9.52 18.58 44.21
N THR A 208 -10.67 18.29 43.59
CA THR A 208 -11.57 17.19 44.06
C THR A 208 -10.90 15.82 43.97
N ASN A 209 -11.25 14.90 44.87
CA ASN A 209 -10.70 13.55 44.96
C ASN A 209 -11.60 12.46 44.36
N ASP A 210 -12.54 12.84 43.49
CA ASP A 210 -13.49 11.92 42.81
C ASP A 210 -13.32 11.89 41.27
N PRO A 211 -12.16 11.50 40.72
CA PRO A 211 -12.02 11.27 39.30
C PRO A 211 -12.47 9.87 38.88
N LEU A 212 -13.11 9.76 37.71
CA LEU A 212 -13.38 8.51 37.01
C LEU A 212 -12.11 8.03 36.28
N TYR A 213 -11.66 6.81 36.55
CA TYR A 213 -10.60 6.18 35.77
C TYR A 213 -11.14 5.61 34.45
N ILE A 214 -10.49 5.95 33.33
CA ILE A 214 -10.78 5.46 31.99
C ILE A 214 -9.64 4.54 31.56
N ASP A 215 -9.86 3.23 31.64
CA ASP A 215 -8.87 2.23 31.21
C ASP A 215 -8.91 2.04 29.69
N ARG A 216 -7.77 2.22 29.03
CA ARG A 216 -7.59 1.97 27.59
C ARG A 216 -6.41 1.03 27.30
N SER A 217 -5.99 0.28 28.31
CA SER A 217 -4.88 -0.66 28.18
C SER A 217 -5.27 -1.92 27.38
N PRO A 218 -4.29 -2.58 26.74
CA PRO A 218 -2.87 -2.19 26.61
C PRO A 218 -2.56 -1.21 25.46
N GLU A 219 -3.49 -0.99 24.53
CA GLU A 219 -3.19 -0.37 23.23
C GLU A 219 -3.03 1.15 23.30
N GLU A 220 -3.71 1.81 24.25
CA GLU A 220 -3.72 3.26 24.41
C GLU A 220 -3.40 3.70 25.85
N LYS A 221 -3.16 5.01 26.01
CA LYS A 221 -2.94 5.63 27.32
C LYS A 221 -4.27 5.77 28.06
N SER A 222 -4.39 5.10 29.20
CA SER A 222 -5.47 5.29 30.18
C SER A 222 -5.39 6.68 30.80
N SER A 223 -6.53 7.22 31.22
CA SER A 223 -6.62 8.59 31.76
C SER A 223 -7.63 8.67 32.91
N PHE A 224 -7.75 9.86 33.50
CA PHE A 224 -8.73 10.20 34.51
C PHE A 224 -9.63 11.32 34.01
N MET A 225 -10.91 11.29 34.35
CA MET A 225 -11.86 12.37 34.08
C MET A 225 -12.47 12.83 35.40
N CYS A 226 -12.29 14.10 35.73
CA CYS A 226 -12.87 14.68 36.94
C CYS A 226 -14.40 14.78 36.84
N ARG A 227 -15.16 14.21 37.79
CA ARG A 227 -16.64 14.30 37.77
C ARG A 227 -17.18 15.69 38.11
N SER A 228 -16.38 16.56 38.73
CA SER A 228 -16.82 17.90 39.14
C SER A 228 -16.58 18.98 38.08
N CYS A 229 -15.56 18.85 37.25
CA CYS A 229 -15.18 19.86 36.27
C CYS A 229 -14.88 19.31 34.87
N ASP A 230 -15.19 18.03 34.63
CA ASP A 230 -15.07 17.31 33.35
C ASP A 230 -13.66 17.32 32.70
N SER A 231 -12.64 17.76 33.43
CA SER A 231 -11.27 17.81 32.92
C SER A 231 -10.68 16.40 32.82
N VAL A 232 -10.10 16.08 31.66
CA VAL A 232 -9.35 14.85 31.42
C VAL A 232 -7.87 15.08 31.72
N PHE A 233 -7.25 14.20 32.49
CA PHE A 233 -5.85 14.31 32.88
C PHE A 233 -5.18 12.95 33.09
N GLY A 234 -3.86 12.96 33.19
CA GLY A 234 -3.04 11.79 33.43
C GLY A 234 -1.60 12.17 33.79
N PRO A 235 -0.70 11.19 33.94
CA PRO A 235 0.71 11.41 34.14
C PRO A 235 1.29 12.35 33.07
N VAL A 236 1.97 13.40 33.51
CA VAL A 236 2.64 14.34 32.59
C VAL A 236 3.72 13.58 31.83
N GLU A 237 3.65 13.59 30.50
CA GLU A 237 4.74 13.09 29.68
C GLU A 237 5.93 14.02 29.83
N VAL A 238 6.94 13.57 30.57
CA VAL A 238 8.22 14.28 30.59
C VAL A 238 8.85 14.10 29.21
N SER A 239 8.59 15.07 28.33
CA SER A 239 9.32 15.18 27.07
C SER A 239 10.80 15.28 27.40
N VAL A 240 11.59 14.30 26.98
CA VAL A 240 13.04 14.25 27.21
C VAL A 240 13.74 15.52 26.68
N LYS A 241 13.13 16.24 25.73
CA LYS A 241 13.62 17.55 25.27
C LYS A 241 13.64 18.64 26.36
N ARG A 242 12.88 18.51 27.46
CA ARG A 242 12.93 19.46 28.59
C ARG A 242 14.00 19.13 29.63
N LEU A 243 14.58 17.93 29.61
CA LEU A 243 15.59 17.51 30.59
C LEU A 243 17.03 17.83 30.16
N TYR A 244 17.25 18.11 28.88
CA TYR A 244 18.57 18.42 28.31
C TYR A 244 18.53 19.72 27.50
N GLY A 245 17.99 20.78 28.11
CA GLY A 245 17.97 22.13 27.53
C GLY A 245 19.33 22.58 27.00
#